data_AF-A0AAV3U7P9-F1
#
_entry.id   AF-A0AAV3U7P9-F1
#
_cell.length_a   1.000
_cell.length_b   1.000
_cell.length_c   1.000
_cell.angle_alpha   90.00
_cell.angle_beta   90.00
_cell.angle_gamma   90.00
#
_symmetry.space_group_name_H-M   'P 1'
#
loop_
_entity.id
_entity.type
_entity.pdbx_description
1 polymer ?
#
loop_
_entity_poly.entity_id
_entity_poly.type
_entity_poly.pdbx_seq_one_letter_code
_entity_poly.pdbx_strand_id
1 'polypeptide(L)'
;MRGYHADIVFLGVGGLGGQTQEYRNTFWNETVGVLKPSKIVPIHYDSLTAPIDQKFVGQSIILEYLAGSEDETLPFLEEKEGNSGVTLLTLPRYDEVVIFE
;
A
#
# COMPACT_ATOMS: atom_id res chain seq x y z
N MET A 1 -1.13 -16.06 7.42
CA MET A 1 -0.56 -16.76 6.23
C MET A 1 0.46 -17.86 6.62
N ARG A 2 0.16 -18.70 7.62
CA ARG A 2 1.18 -19.56 8.26
C ARG A 2 1.57 -20.75 7.36
N GLY A 3 2.84 -21.16 7.43
CA GLY A 3 3.38 -22.30 6.66
C GLY A 3 3.82 -21.95 5.23
N TYR A 4 3.72 -20.68 4.84
CA TYR A 4 4.20 -20.18 3.55
C TYR A 4 5.35 -19.19 3.74
N HIS A 5 6.21 -19.09 2.73
CA HIS A 5 7.29 -18.12 2.63
C HIS A 5 7.14 -17.39 1.29
N ALA A 6 7.42 -16.09 1.29
CA ALA A 6 7.43 -15.29 0.07
C ALA A 6 8.56 -14.27 0.15
N ASP A 7 9.41 -14.20 -0.87
CA ASP A 7 10.47 -13.19 -0.95
C ASP A 7 9.91 -11.78 -1.21
N ILE A 8 8.80 -11.71 -1.94
CA ILE A 8 8.10 -10.50 -2.37
C ILE A 8 6.61 -10.67 -2.11
N VAL A 9 5.97 -9.67 -1.50
CA VAL A 9 4.52 -9.66 -1.25
C VAL A 9 3.87 -8.46 -1.93
N PHE A 10 2.87 -8.72 -2.77
CA PHE A 10 1.95 -7.69 -3.27
C PHE A 10 0.85 -7.51 -2.21
N LEU A 11 0.92 -6.42 -1.45
CA LEU A 11 0.11 -6.23 -0.25
C LEU A 11 -1.06 -5.30 -0.55
N GLY A 12 -2.29 -5.82 -0.53
CA GLY A 12 -3.49 -4.99 -0.66
C GLY A 12 -3.67 -4.08 0.55
N VAL A 13 -3.64 -2.76 0.34
CA VAL A 13 -3.71 -1.75 1.42
C VAL A 13 -4.89 -0.79 1.29
N GLY A 14 -5.81 -1.03 0.36
CA GLY A 14 -6.97 -0.16 0.15
C GLY A 14 -7.82 -0.02 1.42
N GLY A 15 -8.03 1.23 1.86
CA GLY A 15 -8.78 1.56 3.06
C GLY A 15 -8.05 1.30 4.39
N LEU A 16 -6.79 0.87 4.36
CA LEU A 16 -6.02 0.53 5.56
C LEU A 16 -5.81 1.74 6.49
N GLY A 17 -5.60 2.93 5.91
CA GLY A 17 -5.44 4.18 6.65
C GLY A 17 -6.67 4.52 7.51
N GLY A 18 -7.88 4.24 7.02
CA GLY A 18 -9.13 4.50 7.75
C GLY A 18 -9.43 3.53 8.89
N GLN A 19 -8.58 2.54 9.13
CA GLN A 19 -8.76 1.57 10.22
C GLN A 19 -8.18 2.08 11.54
N THR A 20 -8.38 1.32 12.62
CA THR A 20 -7.69 1.62 13.89
C THR A 20 -6.22 1.22 13.82
N GLN A 21 -5.39 1.82 14.67
CA GLN A 21 -3.98 1.41 14.80
C GLN A 21 -3.83 -0.08 15.15
N GLU A 22 -4.72 -0.60 16.02
CA GLU A 22 -4.75 -2.01 16.39
C GLU A 22 -5.05 -2.93 15.18
N TYR A 23 -6.00 -2.52 14.33
CA TYR A 23 -6.30 -3.25 13.09
C TYR A 23 -5.08 -3.25 12.16
N ARG A 24 -4.46 -2.09 11.92
CA ARG A 24 -3.28 -1.99 11.04
C ARG A 24 -2.13 -2.87 11.52
N ASN A 25 -1.85 -2.85 12.83
CA ASN A 25 -0.80 -3.69 13.42
C ASN A 25 -1.15 -5.18 13.32
N THR A 26 -2.40 -5.57 13.56
CA THR A 26 -2.86 -6.96 13.41
C THR A 26 -2.74 -7.43 11.96
N PHE A 27 -3.20 -6.61 11.01
CA PHE A 27 -3.06 -6.84 9.58
C PHE A 27 -1.61 -7.09 9.19
N TRP A 28 -0.68 -6.22 9.62
CA TRP A 28 0.74 -6.38 9.37
C TRP A 28 1.30 -7.68 9.96
N ASN A 29 0.98 -7.97 11.21
CA ASN A 29 1.50 -9.16 11.91
C ASN A 29 1.05 -10.45 11.23
N GLU A 30 -0.23 -10.56 10.83
CA GLU A 30 -0.80 -11.77 10.23
C GLU A 30 -0.45 -11.95 8.73
N THR A 31 0.07 -10.89 8.10
CA THR A 31 0.56 -10.89 6.71
C THR A 31 2.09 -10.89 6.66
N VAL A 32 2.69 -9.71 6.68
CA VAL A 32 4.13 -9.47 6.57
C VAL A 32 4.90 -10.10 7.72
N GLY A 33 4.40 -9.98 8.95
CA GLY A 33 5.05 -10.56 10.14
C GLY A 33 5.18 -12.08 10.06
N VAL A 34 4.18 -12.74 9.46
CA VAL A 34 4.18 -14.20 9.25
C VAL A 34 5.04 -14.59 8.05
N LEU A 35 4.91 -13.91 6.92
CA LEU A 35 5.61 -14.26 5.68
C LEU A 35 7.09 -13.86 5.67
N LYS A 36 7.45 -12.82 6.43
CA LYS A 36 8.80 -12.22 6.52
C LYS A 36 9.44 -11.96 5.14
N PRO A 37 8.74 -11.28 4.22
CA PRO A 37 9.29 -10.98 2.91
C PRO A 37 10.45 -10.01 3.00
N SER A 38 11.32 -10.02 1.99
CA SER A 38 12.35 -8.99 1.82
C SER A 38 11.78 -7.70 1.21
N LYS A 39 10.70 -7.81 0.43
CA LYS A 39 10.11 -6.71 -0.33
C LYS A 39 8.59 -6.73 -0.27
N ILE A 40 8.00 -5.55 -0.22
CA ILE A 40 6.55 -5.36 -0.34
C ILE A 40 6.26 -4.40 -1.47
N VAL A 41 5.26 -4.75 -2.27
CA VAL A 41 4.64 -3.86 -3.27
C VAL A 41 3.22 -3.56 -2.78
N PRO A 42 2.95 -2.39 -2.18
CA PRO A 42 1.59 -2.01 -1.82
C PRO A 42 0.74 -1.88 -3.08
N ILE A 43 -0.42 -2.54 -3.09
CA ILE A 43 -1.41 -2.43 -4.17
C ILE A 43 -2.72 -1.87 -3.61
N HIS A 44 -3.47 -1.16 -4.45
CA HIS A 44 -4.66 -0.41 -4.06
C HIS A 44 -4.37 0.76 -3.11
N TYR A 45 -3.16 1.33 -3.18
CA TYR A 45 -2.87 2.62 -2.57
C TYR A 45 -3.25 3.80 -3.49
N ASP A 46 -3.20 3.59 -4.81
CA ASP A 46 -3.45 4.60 -5.82
C ASP A 46 -4.89 5.13 -5.80
N SER A 47 -5.06 6.43 -6.08
CA SER A 47 -6.38 7.01 -6.31
C SER A 47 -7.05 6.43 -7.55
N LEU A 48 -8.29 5.96 -7.40
CA LEU A 48 -9.12 5.47 -8.49
C LEU A 48 -9.65 6.57 -9.41
N THR A 49 -9.55 7.84 -8.99
CA THR A 49 -10.18 8.98 -9.66
C THR A 49 -9.20 10.08 -10.04
N ALA A 50 -7.96 10.03 -9.55
CA ALA A 50 -6.95 11.01 -9.92
C ALA A 50 -6.49 10.78 -11.37
N PRO A 51 -6.13 11.84 -12.12
CA PRO A 51 -5.55 11.68 -13.44
C PRO A 51 -4.24 10.88 -13.37
N ILE A 52 -4.08 9.94 -14.31
CA ILE A 52 -2.92 9.06 -14.34
C ILE A 52 -1.62 9.82 -14.67
N ASP A 53 -1.73 10.91 -15.43
CA ASP A 53 -0.64 11.75 -15.94
C ASP A 53 -0.16 12.83 -14.96
N GLN A 54 -0.76 12.90 -13.77
CA GLN A 54 -0.45 13.91 -12.77
C GLN A 54 0.38 13.33 -11.62
N LYS A 55 0.64 14.16 -10.60
CA LYS A 55 1.33 13.73 -9.38
C LYS A 55 0.59 12.54 -8.78
N PHE A 56 1.37 11.53 -8.39
CA PHE A 56 0.83 10.39 -7.66
C PHE A 56 0.20 10.85 -6.35
N VAL A 57 -1.06 10.48 -6.15
CA VAL A 57 -1.80 10.72 -4.92
C VAL A 57 -2.30 9.39 -4.39
N GLY A 58 -2.31 9.27 -3.07
CA GLY A 58 -2.74 8.08 -2.36
C GLY A 58 -4.22 7.79 -2.53
N GLN A 59 -4.79 7.07 -1.57
CA GLN A 59 -6.13 6.53 -1.68
C GLN A 59 -7.16 7.62 -1.95
N SER A 60 -8.26 7.24 -2.61
CA SER A 60 -9.30 8.20 -2.98
C SER A 60 -9.78 8.97 -1.75
N ILE A 61 -9.66 10.30 -1.81
CA ILE A 61 -10.16 11.28 -0.83
C ILE A 61 -11.62 10.99 -0.41
N ILE A 62 -12.42 10.35 -1.28
CA ILE A 62 -13.82 9.97 -0.98
C ILE A 62 -13.91 8.87 0.09
N LEU A 63 -13.05 7.85 0.03
CA LEU A 63 -13.03 6.76 1.01
C LEU A 63 -12.55 7.27 2.38
N GLU A 64 -11.54 8.13 2.39
CA GLU A 64 -11.02 8.78 3.60
C GLU A 64 -12.03 9.73 4.23
N TYR A 65 -12.71 10.54 3.40
CA TYR A 65 -13.79 11.42 3.84
C TYR A 65 -14.96 10.64 4.47
N LEU A 66 -15.38 9.52 3.85
CA LEU A 66 -16.42 8.65 4.40
C LEU A 66 -15.96 7.95 5.70
N ALA A 67 -14.67 7.69 5.85
CA ALA A 67 -14.08 7.10 7.06
C ALA A 67 -13.80 8.13 8.18
N GLY A 68 -13.91 9.43 7.90
CA GLY A 68 -13.69 10.51 8.87
C GLY A 68 -12.25 10.57 9.41
N SER A 69 -11.25 10.15 8.62
CA SER A 69 -9.85 10.04 9.04
C SER A 69 -8.89 10.61 7.99
N GLU A 70 -7.71 11.04 8.44
CA GLU A 70 -6.57 11.35 7.58
C GLU A 70 -5.96 10.04 7.02
N ASP A 71 -5.33 10.07 5.85
CA ASP A 71 -4.68 8.89 5.27
C ASP A 71 -3.47 8.43 6.12
N GLU A 72 -3.70 7.48 7.01
CA GLU A 72 -2.64 6.88 7.82
C GLU A 72 -1.91 5.73 7.10
N THR A 73 -2.23 5.43 5.84
CA THR A 73 -1.63 4.26 5.15
C THR A 73 -0.15 4.45 4.91
N LEU A 74 0.25 5.57 4.30
CA LEU A 74 1.65 5.82 3.98
C LEU A 74 2.51 6.00 5.25
N PRO A 75 2.10 6.82 6.25
CA PRO A 75 2.84 6.90 7.52
C PRO A 75 3.01 5.54 8.21
N PHE A 76 1.96 4.72 8.22
CA PHE A 76 2.04 3.37 8.76
C PHE A 76 3.04 2.48 8.01
N LEU A 77 3.01 2.50 6.68
CA LEU A 77 3.93 1.68 5.87
C LEU A 77 5.39 2.14 6.05
N GLU A 78 5.66 3.44 6.06
CA GLU A 78 6.99 4.01 6.32
C GLU A 78 7.51 3.64 7.71
N GLU A 79 6.66 3.70 8.74
CA GLU A 79 6.99 3.23 10.10
C GLU A 79 7.41 1.75 10.06
N LYS A 80 6.69 0.91 9.31
CA LYS A 80 6.99 -0.51 9.24
C LYS A 80 8.26 -0.81 8.45
N GLU A 81 8.49 -0.15 7.33
CA GLU A 81 9.74 -0.27 6.58
C GLU A 81 10.95 0.05 7.46
N GLY A 82 10.92 1.17 8.18
CA GLY A 82 12.01 1.61 9.07
C GLY A 82 12.33 0.63 10.21
N ASN A 83 11.37 -0.21 10.60
CA ASN A 83 11.48 -1.09 11.78
C ASN A 83 11.57 -2.59 11.47
N SER A 84 11.35 -3.02 10.23
CA SER A 84 11.19 -4.46 9.91
C SER A 84 12.26 -5.04 8.98
N GLY A 85 13.11 -4.20 8.38
CA GLY A 85 14.12 -4.64 7.40
C GLY A 85 13.51 -5.05 6.05
N VAL A 86 12.22 -4.80 5.85
CA VAL A 86 11.51 -4.98 4.58
C VAL A 86 11.63 -3.71 3.75
N THR A 87 11.83 -3.84 2.44
CA THR A 87 11.82 -2.69 1.52
C THR A 87 10.45 -2.51 0.86
N LEU A 88 9.93 -1.29 0.87
CA LEU A 88 8.75 -0.89 0.11
C LEU A 88 9.14 -0.49 -1.30
N LEU A 89 8.38 -1.00 -2.27
CA LEU A 89 8.58 -0.73 -3.70
C LEU A 89 7.24 -0.38 -4.33
N THR A 90 7.27 0.49 -5.35
CA THR A 90 6.13 0.72 -6.23
C THR A 90 6.38 0.09 -7.59
N LEU A 91 5.31 -0.28 -8.29
CA LEU A 91 5.41 -0.66 -9.69
C LEU A 91 5.55 0.60 -10.56
N PRO A 92 6.15 0.48 -11.76
CA PRO A 92 6.02 1.50 -12.79
C PRO A 92 4.53 1.82 -13.01
N ARG A 93 4.19 3.11 -13.12
CA ARG A 93 2.78 3.55 -13.24
C ARG A 93 2.23 3.30 -14.63
N TYR A 94 2.82 3.93 -15.64
CA TYR A 94 2.48 3.75 -17.04
C TYR A 94 3.67 4.19 -17.89
N ASP A 95 3.81 3.57 -19.05
CA ASP A 95 4.65 4.06 -20.13
C ASP A 95 3.73 4.53 -21.24
N GLU A 96 3.91 5.77 -21.71
CA GLU A 96 3.13 6.30 -22.84
C GLU A 96 3.53 5.54 -24.11
N VAL A 97 2.54 4.99 -24.82
CA VAL A 97 2.74 4.31 -26.10
C VAL A 97 1.85 4.98 -27.14
N VAL A 98 2.48 5.68 -28.09
CA VAL A 98 1.80 6.26 -29.25
C VAL A 98 1.60 5.17 -30.29
N ILE A 99 0.34 4.84 -30.59
CA ILE A 99 0.00 3.75 -31.53
C ILE A 99 -0.03 4.27 -32.97
N PHE A 100 -0.37 5.54 -33.19
CA PHE A 100 -0.38 6.20 -34.50
C PHE A 100 -0.02 7.69 -34.37
N GLU A 101 0.69 8.23 -35.37
CA GLU A 101 1.02 9.66 -35.52
C GLU A 101 -0.10 10.44 -36.23
#